data_AF-A0A964QU51-F1
#
_entry.id   AF-A0A964QU51-F1
#
_cell.length_a   1.000
_cell.length_b   1.000
_cell.length_c   1.000
_cell.angle_alpha   90.00
_cell.angle_beta   90.00
_cell.angle_gamma   90.00
#
_symmetry.space_group_name_H-M   'P 1'
#
loop_
_entity.id
_entity.type
_entity.pdbx_description
1 polymer ?
#
loop_
_entity_poly.entity_id
_entity_poly.type
_entity_poly.pdbx_seq_one_letter_code
_entity_poly.pdbx_strand_id
1 'polypeptide(L)'
;MRSVRESLGIAQERKIEVDSSVASRDPNRFGQEEIGKLYENEKKKWANSEYGKEDIAKFFTEDHLASLSVEDYALLMKRFPSEMVTHVTRQGIRDHTGMFEHTAGKYAFHNGFEKILDDGNLKSPLAVKFAEGEKENVILNCLRQPKTREEALVNLKSFLDSGYGAYTDQAAIHFAAEEVANFYYGSEKGNEIFVAYPSAFIGSQYHFSHADIAPDRIDSMHNDVWVFTQEERGIRLDSALVFLPQDARVDPKNGSRYEIGSDNNPVKNEAVYTGLEQLATSPELGPIIQKIQEQLGRFSSETLPPPSTWESELDKPYGGYSHKDVLEALLPMRDKIKEMSGITDDRILAKIFNYTNVDQLKYAN
;
A
#
# COMPACT_ATOMS: atom_id res chain seq x y z
N MET A 1 60.37 -16.11 -15.33
CA MET A 1 59.72 -15.29 -14.29
C MET A 1 59.02 -14.02 -14.81
N ARG A 2 59.50 -13.37 -15.88
CA ARG A 2 58.83 -12.18 -16.46
C ARG A 2 57.46 -12.49 -17.10
N SER A 3 57.35 -13.58 -17.88
CA SER A 3 56.08 -13.94 -18.53
C SER A 3 54.98 -14.41 -17.57
N VAL A 4 55.34 -14.97 -16.41
CA VAL A 4 54.37 -15.41 -15.40
C VAL A 4 53.78 -14.21 -14.64
N ARG A 5 54.57 -13.15 -14.41
CA ARG A 5 54.08 -11.90 -13.80
C ARG A 5 53.19 -11.11 -14.74
N GLU A 6 53.50 -11.08 -16.04
CA GLU A 6 52.64 -10.46 -17.06
C GLU A 6 51.31 -11.22 -17.22
N SER A 7 51.35 -12.55 -17.15
CA SER A 7 50.15 -13.39 -17.24
C SER A 7 49.23 -13.24 -16.02
N LEU A 8 49.81 -13.06 -14.83
CA LEU A 8 49.06 -12.78 -13.60
C LEU A 8 48.49 -11.36 -13.57
N GLY A 9 49.22 -10.36 -14.09
CA GLY A 9 48.72 -8.98 -14.23
C GLY A 9 47.51 -8.89 -15.18
N ILE A 10 47.59 -9.55 -16.34
CA ILE A 10 46.49 -9.60 -17.32
C ILE A 10 45.28 -10.37 -16.77
N ALA A 11 45.50 -11.45 -16.00
CA ALA A 11 44.41 -12.19 -15.36
C ALA A 11 43.72 -11.37 -14.25
N GLN A 12 44.46 -10.50 -13.56
CA GLN A 12 43.94 -9.67 -12.48
C GLN A 12 43.20 -8.44 -13.02
N GLU A 13 43.67 -7.82 -14.11
CA GLU A 13 42.94 -6.78 -14.85
C GLU A 13 41.63 -7.32 -15.46
N ARG A 14 41.65 -8.50 -16.08
CA ARG A 14 40.43 -9.15 -16.59
C ARG A 14 39.44 -9.53 -15.48
N LYS A 15 39.93 -9.88 -14.29
CA LYS A 15 39.08 -10.17 -13.14
C LYS A 15 38.41 -8.91 -12.59
N ILE A 16 39.14 -7.78 -12.52
CA ILE A 16 38.57 -6.47 -12.15
C ILE A 16 37.54 -5.99 -13.19
N GLU A 17 37.81 -6.21 -14.48
CA GLU A 17 36.89 -5.86 -15.57
C GLU A 17 35.60 -6.71 -15.53
N VAL A 18 35.72 -8.02 -15.28
CA VAL A 18 34.57 -8.93 -15.10
C VAL A 18 33.81 -8.64 -13.81
N ASP A 19 34.49 -8.37 -12.69
CA ASP A 19 33.85 -8.05 -11.41
C ASP A 19 33.14 -6.68 -11.48
N SER A 20 33.69 -5.70 -12.23
CA SER A 20 33.00 -4.43 -12.51
C SER A 20 31.81 -4.57 -13.48
N SER A 21 31.90 -5.52 -14.42
CA SER A 21 30.80 -5.94 -15.30
C SER A 21 29.70 -6.74 -14.59
N VAL A 22 30.00 -7.36 -13.44
CA VAL A 22 29.03 -8.12 -12.64
C VAL A 22 28.41 -7.21 -11.59
N ALA A 23 29.17 -6.28 -11.01
CA ALA A 23 28.65 -5.25 -10.09
C ALA A 23 27.74 -4.21 -10.77
N SER A 24 27.85 -4.02 -12.10
CA SER A 24 26.92 -3.19 -12.89
C SER A 24 25.64 -3.93 -13.31
N ARG A 25 25.53 -5.22 -13.02
CA ARG A 25 24.35 -6.05 -13.26
C ARG A 25 23.55 -6.22 -11.97
N ASP A 26 22.97 -5.12 -11.50
CA ASP A 26 21.66 -5.26 -10.86
C ASP A 26 20.68 -5.67 -11.98
N PRO A 27 20.12 -6.91 -11.96
CA PRO A 27 19.23 -7.39 -13.01
C PRO A 27 17.97 -6.52 -13.16
N ASN A 28 17.66 -5.69 -12.15
CA ASN A 28 16.47 -4.85 -12.13
C ASN A 28 16.71 -3.42 -12.63
N ARG A 29 17.95 -2.93 -12.68
CA ARG A 29 18.21 -1.52 -13.05
C ARG A 29 18.09 -1.26 -14.55
N PHE A 30 18.61 -2.17 -15.38
CA PHE A 30 18.39 -2.14 -16.83
C PHE A 30 16.93 -2.43 -17.20
N GLY A 31 16.24 -3.30 -16.44
CA GLY A 31 14.82 -3.56 -16.63
C GLY A 31 13.96 -2.31 -16.39
N GLN A 32 14.22 -1.56 -15.33
CA GLN A 32 13.45 -0.36 -14.99
C GLN A 32 13.68 0.80 -15.98
N GLU A 33 14.92 1.05 -16.43
CA GLU A 33 15.20 2.08 -17.44
C GLU A 33 14.65 1.71 -18.82
N GLU A 34 14.71 0.45 -19.22
CA GLU A 34 14.13 -0.03 -20.48
C GLU A 34 12.59 -0.09 -20.42
N ILE A 35 12.00 -0.39 -19.25
CA ILE A 35 10.56 -0.25 -19.01
C ILE A 35 10.16 1.23 -19.13
N GLY A 36 10.90 2.15 -18.51
CA GLY A 36 10.65 3.59 -18.64
C GLY A 36 10.70 4.06 -20.09
N LYS A 37 11.70 3.61 -20.86
CA LYS A 37 11.78 3.89 -22.32
C LYS A 37 10.67 3.21 -23.12
N LEU A 38 10.25 2.01 -22.76
CA LEU A 38 9.12 1.31 -23.39
C LEU A 38 7.82 2.10 -23.17
N TYR A 39 7.55 2.52 -21.93
CA TYR A 39 6.39 3.37 -21.61
C TYR A 39 6.44 4.70 -22.36
N GLU A 40 7.59 5.37 -22.39
CA GLU A 40 7.76 6.62 -23.16
C GLU A 40 7.58 6.43 -24.68
N ASN A 41 8.07 5.33 -25.23
CA ASN A 41 7.95 5.02 -26.65
C ASN A 41 6.54 4.60 -27.03
N GLU A 42 5.86 3.82 -26.19
CA GLU A 42 4.45 3.50 -26.37
C GLU A 42 3.60 4.77 -26.21
N LYS A 43 3.82 5.60 -25.18
CA LYS A 43 3.14 6.89 -25.00
C LYS A 43 3.30 7.80 -26.22
N LYS A 44 4.50 7.89 -26.80
CA LYS A 44 4.74 8.62 -28.08
C LYS A 44 4.06 7.99 -29.28
N LYS A 45 4.00 6.66 -29.37
CA LYS A 45 3.33 5.93 -30.45
C LYS A 45 1.82 6.11 -30.39
N TRP A 46 1.23 6.14 -29.19
CA TRP A 46 -0.20 6.37 -28.98
C TRP A 46 -0.61 7.83 -29.11
N ALA A 47 0.25 8.77 -28.69
CA ALA A 47 0.07 10.20 -28.97
C ALA A 47 0.03 10.52 -30.48
N ASN A 48 0.56 9.61 -31.32
CA ASN A 48 0.51 9.68 -32.78
C ASN A 48 -0.46 8.65 -33.40
N SER A 49 -1.31 7.99 -32.60
CA SER A 49 -2.33 7.08 -33.12
C SER A 49 -3.51 7.86 -33.73
N GLU A 50 -4.23 7.24 -34.66
CA GLU A 50 -5.38 7.86 -35.37
C GLU A 50 -6.61 8.12 -34.48
N TYR A 51 -6.54 7.82 -33.17
CA TYR A 51 -7.67 7.92 -32.26
C TYR A 51 -7.84 9.32 -31.69
N GLY A 52 -9.04 9.88 -31.84
CA GLY A 52 -9.40 11.22 -31.40
C GLY A 52 -10.28 11.24 -30.15
N LYS A 53 -10.73 12.44 -29.76
CA LYS A 53 -11.68 12.63 -28.66
C LYS A 53 -12.99 11.86 -28.86
N GLU A 54 -13.40 11.66 -30.11
CA GLU A 54 -14.60 10.91 -30.48
C GLU A 54 -14.45 9.42 -30.17
N ASP A 55 -13.25 8.85 -30.35
CA ASP A 55 -12.98 7.47 -29.99
C ASP A 55 -12.99 7.30 -28.47
N ILE A 56 -12.40 8.23 -27.73
CA ILE A 56 -12.43 8.20 -26.26
C ILE A 56 -13.89 8.23 -25.77
N ALA A 57 -14.71 9.16 -26.27
CA ALA A 57 -16.11 9.26 -25.88
C ALA A 57 -16.94 8.01 -26.24
N LYS A 58 -16.53 7.26 -27.28
CA LYS A 58 -17.20 6.04 -27.72
C LYS A 58 -16.79 4.82 -26.89
N PHE A 59 -15.49 4.64 -26.66
CA PHE A 59 -14.95 3.42 -26.03
C PHE A 59 -14.89 3.53 -24.50
N PHE A 60 -14.80 4.73 -23.95
CA PHE A 60 -14.71 4.93 -22.50
C PHE A 60 -16.05 5.40 -21.93
N THR A 61 -17.05 4.54 -22.06
CA THR A 61 -18.35 4.68 -21.39
C THR A 61 -18.53 3.55 -20.39
N GLU A 62 -19.36 3.75 -19.36
CA GLU A 62 -19.67 2.71 -18.38
C GLU A 62 -20.14 1.42 -19.06
N ASP A 63 -21.11 1.54 -20.00
CA ASP A 63 -21.70 0.40 -20.69
C ASP A 63 -20.70 -0.35 -21.57
N HIS A 64 -19.80 0.36 -22.27
CA HIS A 64 -18.81 -0.31 -23.09
C HIS A 64 -17.80 -1.06 -22.22
N LEU A 65 -17.20 -0.39 -21.23
CA LEU A 65 -16.19 -0.99 -20.37
C LEU A 65 -16.75 -2.21 -19.62
N ALA A 66 -17.97 -2.11 -19.08
CA ALA A 66 -18.65 -3.21 -18.41
C ALA A 66 -18.98 -4.40 -19.32
N SER A 67 -19.03 -4.19 -20.63
CA SER A 67 -19.31 -5.26 -21.61
C SER A 67 -18.06 -6.06 -22.01
N LEU A 68 -16.86 -5.58 -21.66
CA LEU A 68 -15.60 -6.19 -22.09
C LEU A 68 -15.22 -7.38 -21.21
N SER A 69 -14.59 -8.39 -21.82
CA SER A 69 -13.78 -9.35 -21.09
C SER A 69 -12.53 -8.68 -20.51
N VAL A 70 -11.88 -9.31 -19.54
CA VAL A 70 -10.61 -8.78 -18.98
C VAL A 70 -9.54 -8.68 -20.09
N GLU A 71 -9.50 -9.65 -21.01
CA GLU A 71 -8.60 -9.65 -22.14
C GLU A 71 -8.88 -8.49 -23.11
N ASP A 72 -10.15 -8.24 -23.44
CA ASP A 72 -10.54 -7.14 -24.32
C ASP A 72 -10.33 -5.77 -23.66
N TYR A 73 -10.55 -5.68 -22.34
CA TYR A 73 -10.23 -4.49 -21.56
C TYR A 73 -8.73 -4.19 -21.61
N ALA A 74 -7.89 -5.20 -21.37
CA ALA A 74 -6.44 -5.06 -21.46
C ALA A 74 -5.98 -4.69 -22.87
N LEU A 75 -6.64 -5.21 -23.92
CA LEU A 75 -6.39 -4.81 -25.30
C LEU A 75 -6.82 -3.38 -25.58
N LEU A 76 -7.92 -2.91 -25.00
CA LEU A 76 -8.35 -1.52 -25.08
C LEU A 76 -7.33 -0.60 -24.40
N MET A 77 -6.87 -0.94 -23.19
CA MET A 77 -5.84 -0.16 -22.48
C MET A 77 -4.49 -0.15 -23.19
N LYS A 78 -4.20 -1.16 -24.01
CA LYS A 78 -3.02 -1.16 -24.89
C LYS A 78 -3.18 -0.23 -26.09
N ARG A 79 -4.40 0.16 -26.48
CA ARG A 79 -4.67 0.98 -27.67
C ARG A 79 -4.82 2.48 -27.36
N PHE A 80 -5.04 2.81 -26.10
CA PHE A 80 -5.26 4.16 -25.60
C PHE A 80 -4.23 4.49 -24.52
N PRO A 81 -4.11 5.76 -24.09
CA PRO A 81 -3.31 6.10 -22.92
C PRO A 81 -3.69 5.19 -21.74
N SER A 82 -2.69 4.53 -21.15
CA SER A 82 -2.88 3.48 -20.14
C SER A 82 -2.94 4.00 -18.72
N GLU A 83 -2.99 5.33 -18.56
CA GLU A 83 -3.17 6.03 -17.30
C GLU A 83 -4.46 5.58 -16.60
N MET A 84 -4.39 5.39 -15.29
CA MET A 84 -5.45 4.95 -14.41
C MET A 84 -5.51 5.77 -13.12
N VAL A 85 -6.73 5.92 -12.61
CA VAL A 85 -6.96 6.31 -11.22
C VAL A 85 -7.36 5.08 -10.41
N THR A 86 -6.82 4.96 -9.20
CA THR A 86 -7.05 3.78 -8.35
C THR A 86 -7.74 4.15 -7.05
N HIS A 87 -8.61 3.25 -6.60
CA HIS A 87 -9.24 3.30 -5.30
C HIS A 87 -8.88 2.03 -4.54
N VAL A 88 -8.64 2.17 -3.24
CA VAL A 88 -8.39 1.02 -2.35
C VAL A 88 -9.57 0.89 -1.42
N THR A 89 -10.28 -0.23 -1.55
CA THR A 89 -11.41 -0.56 -0.69
C THR A 89 -10.98 -1.42 0.50
N ARG A 90 -11.81 -1.38 1.54
CA ARG A 90 -11.57 -1.99 2.83
C ARG A 90 -12.42 -3.24 3.00
N GLN A 91 -11.77 -4.40 3.13
CA GLN A 91 -12.35 -5.63 3.64
C GLN A 91 -11.44 -6.17 4.75
N GLY A 92 -12.00 -6.52 5.90
CA GLY A 92 -11.25 -6.97 7.05
C GLY A 92 -10.75 -5.85 7.97
N ILE A 93 -9.71 -6.14 8.73
CA ILE A 93 -9.18 -5.31 9.82
C ILE A 93 -8.23 -4.24 9.30
N ARG A 94 -8.38 -3.00 9.72
CA ARG A 94 -7.38 -1.96 9.40
C ARG A 94 -6.11 -2.12 10.22
N ASP A 95 -5.12 -2.85 9.69
CA ASP A 95 -3.87 -3.19 10.40
C ASP A 95 -2.73 -2.17 10.19
N HIS A 96 -2.88 -1.25 9.24
CA HIS A 96 -1.87 -0.23 8.92
C HIS A 96 -2.49 1.14 8.60
N THR A 97 -1.66 2.18 8.81
CA THR A 97 -2.02 3.59 8.60
C THR A 97 -0.78 4.31 8.11
N GLY A 98 -0.81 4.87 6.91
CA GLY A 98 0.38 5.42 6.28
C GLY A 98 0.80 6.81 6.73
N MET A 99 -0.11 7.57 7.37
CA MET A 99 0.16 8.87 7.98
C MET A 99 -0.59 8.99 9.31
N PHE A 100 -0.12 9.88 10.20
CA PHE A 100 -0.73 10.11 11.51
C PHE A 100 -2.18 10.60 11.38
N GLU A 101 -2.44 11.43 10.38
CA GLU A 101 -3.73 12.00 10.02
C GLU A 101 -4.71 10.97 9.44
N HIS A 102 -4.20 9.82 8.97
CA HIS A 102 -5.01 8.74 8.38
C HIS A 102 -5.11 7.53 9.30
N THR A 103 -5.41 7.74 10.58
CA THR A 103 -5.49 6.67 11.60
C THR A 103 -6.89 6.20 11.97
N ALA A 104 -7.94 6.87 11.45
CA ALA A 104 -9.32 6.58 11.81
C ALA A 104 -9.74 5.12 11.55
N GLY A 105 -10.31 4.43 12.54
CA GLY A 105 -10.74 3.04 12.37
C GLY A 105 -9.60 2.03 12.27
N LYS A 106 -8.37 2.38 12.69
CA LYS A 106 -7.29 1.42 12.93
C LYS A 106 -7.78 0.34 13.90
N TYR A 107 -7.50 -0.92 13.56
CA TYR A 107 -7.95 -2.15 14.24
C TYR A 107 -9.46 -2.44 14.19
N ALA A 108 -10.26 -1.57 13.57
CA ALA A 108 -11.67 -1.88 13.33
C ALA A 108 -11.82 -2.80 12.11
N PHE A 109 -12.84 -3.65 12.15
CA PHE A 109 -13.29 -4.42 11.00
C PHE A 109 -14.10 -3.55 10.04
N HIS A 110 -13.87 -3.72 8.75
CA HIS A 110 -14.56 -3.03 7.67
C HIS A 110 -15.04 -4.06 6.64
N ASN A 111 -16.27 -3.92 6.16
CA ASN A 111 -16.86 -4.73 5.09
C ASN A 111 -17.23 -3.87 3.86
N GLY A 112 -16.43 -2.84 3.59
CA GLY A 112 -16.72 -1.86 2.56
C GLY A 112 -16.80 -2.49 1.16
N PHE A 113 -15.98 -3.51 0.89
CA PHE A 113 -16.02 -4.17 -0.42
C PHE A 113 -17.29 -4.99 -0.64
N GLU A 114 -17.75 -5.74 0.35
CA GLU A 114 -19.04 -6.45 0.26
C GLU A 114 -20.20 -5.49 -0.04
N LYS A 115 -20.24 -4.34 0.66
CA LYS A 115 -21.26 -3.32 0.39
C LYS A 115 -21.20 -2.76 -1.03
N ILE A 116 -19.99 -2.56 -1.57
CA ILE A 116 -19.79 -2.10 -2.95
C ILE A 116 -20.24 -3.18 -3.95
N LEU A 117 -19.99 -4.46 -3.65
CA LEU A 117 -20.45 -5.57 -4.49
C LEU A 117 -21.98 -5.68 -4.51
N ASP A 118 -22.63 -5.52 -3.35
CA ASP A 118 -24.09 -5.54 -3.25
C ASP A 118 -24.76 -4.38 -4.00
N ASP A 119 -24.14 -3.19 -3.98
CA ASP A 119 -24.64 -2.01 -4.69
C ASP A 119 -24.31 -2.06 -6.20
N GLY A 120 -23.17 -2.66 -6.56
CA GLY A 120 -22.62 -2.67 -7.92
C GLY A 120 -21.93 -1.36 -8.33
N ASN A 121 -21.90 -0.34 -7.46
CA ASN A 121 -21.26 0.94 -7.75
C ASN A 121 -20.32 1.38 -6.62
N LEU A 122 -19.21 1.98 -7.01
CA LEU A 122 -18.36 2.75 -6.11
C LEU A 122 -18.99 4.13 -5.89
N LYS A 123 -19.25 4.50 -4.63
CA LYS A 123 -19.97 5.71 -4.23
C LYS A 123 -19.14 6.58 -3.31
N SER A 124 -19.40 7.88 -3.32
CA SER A 124 -18.78 8.80 -2.35
C SER A 124 -19.29 8.53 -0.93
N PRO A 125 -18.54 8.92 0.12
CA PRO A 125 -18.98 8.75 1.50
C PRO A 125 -20.37 9.33 1.79
N LEU A 126 -20.70 10.47 1.17
CA LEU A 126 -22.01 11.11 1.32
C LEU A 126 -23.10 10.32 0.60
N ALA A 127 -22.84 9.85 -0.62
CA ALA A 127 -23.77 9.03 -1.40
C ALA A 127 -24.14 7.73 -0.69
N VAL A 128 -23.15 7.07 -0.06
CA VAL A 128 -23.39 5.86 0.75
C VAL A 128 -24.33 6.17 1.92
N LYS A 129 -24.06 7.25 2.68
CA LYS A 129 -24.94 7.64 3.80
C LYS A 129 -26.35 7.94 3.32
N PHE A 130 -26.51 8.61 2.18
CA PHE A 130 -27.84 8.89 1.65
C PHE A 130 -28.58 7.62 1.23
N ALA A 131 -27.89 6.68 0.57
CA ALA A 131 -28.44 5.37 0.21
C ALA A 131 -28.83 4.54 1.45
N GLU A 132 -28.09 4.67 2.56
CA GLU A 132 -28.38 4.02 3.84
C GLU A 132 -29.48 4.74 4.67
N GLY A 133 -30.09 5.81 4.14
CA GLY A 133 -31.15 6.56 4.82
C GLY A 133 -30.65 7.51 5.92
N GLU A 134 -29.35 7.76 5.99
CA GLU A 134 -28.69 8.58 7.03
C GLU A 134 -28.71 10.09 6.71
N LYS A 135 -29.49 10.52 5.72
CA LYS A 135 -29.51 11.92 5.25
C LYS A 135 -29.79 12.93 6.36
N GLU A 136 -30.76 12.66 7.23
CA GLU A 136 -31.09 13.53 8.35
C GLU A 136 -29.93 13.65 9.34
N ASN A 137 -29.28 12.52 9.67
CA ASN A 137 -28.12 12.48 10.55
C ASN A 137 -26.93 13.23 9.95
N VAL A 138 -26.70 13.14 8.63
CA VAL A 138 -25.70 13.96 7.95
C VAL A 138 -25.98 15.44 8.14
N ILE A 139 -27.21 15.89 7.87
CA ILE A 139 -27.61 17.29 8.01
C ILE A 139 -27.39 17.75 9.47
N LEU A 140 -27.83 16.97 10.45
CA LEU A 140 -27.65 17.29 11.87
C LEU A 140 -26.16 17.40 12.26
N ASN A 141 -25.32 16.50 11.75
CA ASN A 141 -23.87 16.53 11.97
C ASN A 141 -23.23 17.77 11.34
N CYS A 142 -23.68 18.18 10.15
CA CYS A 142 -23.22 19.41 9.49
C CYS A 142 -23.55 20.65 10.31
N LEU A 143 -24.74 20.68 10.92
CA LEU A 143 -25.19 21.81 11.73
C LEU A 143 -24.48 21.90 13.09
N ARG A 144 -23.86 20.82 13.58
CA ARG A 144 -23.13 20.74 14.86
C ARG A 144 -23.95 21.15 16.08
N GLN A 145 -25.23 20.78 16.12
CA GLN A 145 -26.18 21.11 17.20
C GLN A 145 -26.18 22.61 17.57
N PRO A 146 -26.52 23.48 16.61
CA PRO A 146 -26.41 24.92 16.81
C PRO A 146 -27.48 25.41 17.80
N LYS A 147 -27.14 26.38 18.64
CA LYS A 147 -28.06 27.00 19.61
C LYS A 147 -28.89 28.12 18.98
N THR A 148 -28.42 28.70 17.88
CA THR A 148 -29.09 29.79 17.16
C THR A 148 -29.13 29.53 15.66
N ARG A 149 -30.01 30.25 14.96
CA ARG A 149 -30.09 30.22 13.50
C ARG A 149 -28.79 30.73 12.86
N GLU A 150 -28.19 31.76 13.43
CA GLU A 150 -26.96 32.36 12.94
C GLU A 150 -25.79 31.37 13.05
N GLU A 151 -25.70 30.65 14.16
CA GLU A 151 -24.71 29.57 14.35
C GLU A 151 -24.93 28.44 13.34
N ALA A 152 -26.19 28.05 13.11
CA ALA A 152 -26.54 27.03 12.11
C ALA A 152 -26.07 27.43 10.70
N LEU A 153 -26.28 28.69 10.31
CA LEU A 153 -25.86 29.21 9.00
C LEU A 153 -24.34 29.28 8.87
N VAL A 154 -23.63 29.65 9.93
CA VAL A 154 -22.15 29.66 9.94
C VAL A 154 -21.60 28.24 9.80
N ASN A 155 -22.16 27.28 10.53
CA ASN A 155 -21.73 25.88 10.47
C ASN A 155 -22.02 25.26 9.09
N LEU A 156 -23.21 25.52 8.54
CA LEU A 156 -23.57 25.08 7.19
C LEU A 156 -22.63 25.70 6.14
N LYS A 157 -22.38 27.01 6.21
CA LYS A 157 -21.46 27.68 5.28
C LYS A 157 -20.06 27.08 5.37
N SER A 158 -19.56 26.85 6.59
CA SER A 158 -18.27 26.19 6.80
C SER A 158 -18.25 24.80 6.16
N PHE A 159 -19.29 23.99 6.35
CA PHE A 159 -19.41 22.68 5.71
C PHE A 159 -19.44 22.75 4.18
N LEU A 160 -20.05 23.78 3.59
CA LEU A 160 -20.11 23.93 2.13
C LEU A 160 -18.81 24.50 1.52
N ASP A 161 -18.10 25.36 2.24
CA ASP A 161 -16.99 26.16 1.70
C ASP A 161 -15.58 25.61 2.03
N SER A 162 -15.40 24.67 2.97
CA SER A 162 -14.09 24.42 3.61
C SER A 162 -13.44 23.02 3.44
N GLY A 163 -12.52 22.86 2.47
CA GLY A 163 -11.42 21.87 2.51
C GLY A 163 -11.75 20.41 2.90
N TYR A 164 -10.79 19.73 3.56
CA TYR A 164 -10.95 18.34 4.01
C TYR A 164 -12.11 18.19 5.00
N GLY A 165 -12.99 17.21 4.77
CA GLY A 165 -14.19 16.96 5.57
C GLY A 165 -15.40 17.83 5.23
N ALA A 166 -15.31 18.80 4.31
CA ALA A 166 -16.46 19.55 3.80
C ALA A 166 -17.34 18.74 2.85
N TYR A 167 -18.43 19.35 2.40
CA TYR A 167 -19.35 18.79 1.42
C TYR A 167 -18.62 18.30 0.17
N THR A 168 -17.73 19.10 -0.42
CA THR A 168 -17.01 18.71 -1.65
C THR A 168 -16.13 17.48 -1.45
N ASP A 169 -15.46 17.38 -0.32
CA ASP A 169 -14.65 16.23 0.09
C ASP A 169 -15.53 14.98 0.27
N GLN A 170 -16.64 15.09 1.00
CA GLN A 170 -17.54 13.96 1.28
C GLN A 170 -18.40 13.55 0.07
N ALA A 171 -18.69 14.49 -0.84
CA ALA A 171 -19.50 14.25 -2.03
C ALA A 171 -18.68 13.61 -3.18
N ALA A 172 -17.36 13.67 -3.12
CA ALA A 172 -16.47 13.07 -4.11
C ALA A 172 -16.09 11.63 -3.76
N ILE A 173 -15.82 10.84 -4.80
CA ILE A 173 -15.04 9.60 -4.69
C ILE A 173 -13.57 10.02 -4.82
N HIS A 174 -12.74 9.55 -3.89
CA HIS A 174 -11.31 9.85 -3.88
C HIS A 174 -10.54 8.74 -4.59
N PHE A 175 -9.69 9.12 -5.53
CA PHE A 175 -8.80 8.21 -6.23
C PHE A 175 -7.36 8.71 -6.16
N ALA A 176 -6.41 7.78 -6.21
CA ALA A 176 -5.01 8.09 -6.44
C ALA A 176 -4.70 8.00 -7.94
N ALA A 177 -4.24 9.10 -8.56
CA ALA A 177 -3.80 9.09 -9.95
C ALA A 177 -2.44 8.40 -10.11
N GLU A 178 -2.34 7.45 -11.05
CA GLU A 178 -1.14 6.67 -11.40
C GLU A 178 -0.42 5.95 -10.24
N GLU A 179 -1.02 5.88 -9.05
CA GLU A 179 -0.46 5.27 -7.86
C GLU A 179 -1.50 4.38 -7.17
N VAL A 180 -1.02 3.41 -6.40
CA VAL A 180 -1.83 2.62 -5.48
C VAL A 180 -1.58 3.10 -4.06
N ALA A 181 -2.49 3.90 -3.51
CA ALA A 181 -2.40 4.51 -2.18
C ALA A 181 -2.76 3.54 -1.02
N ASN A 182 -2.39 2.26 -1.14
CA ASN A 182 -2.81 1.20 -0.20
C ASN A 182 -2.30 1.45 1.22
N PHE A 183 -1.08 1.94 1.36
CA PHE A 183 -0.49 2.23 2.66
C PHE A 183 -1.30 3.25 3.47
N TYR A 184 -2.02 4.15 2.80
CA TYR A 184 -2.86 5.16 3.43
C TYR A 184 -4.30 4.66 3.66
N TYR A 185 -4.91 4.05 2.64
CA TYR A 185 -6.36 3.82 2.63
C TYR A 185 -6.78 2.36 2.77
N GLY A 186 -5.87 1.41 2.65
CA GLY A 186 -6.14 -0.02 2.78
C GLY A 186 -6.57 -0.46 4.18
N SER A 187 -7.10 -1.69 4.26
CA SER A 187 -7.39 -2.38 5.52
C SER A 187 -6.20 -3.23 5.96
N GLU A 188 -5.95 -4.32 5.23
CA GLU A 188 -5.05 -5.38 5.66
C GLU A 188 -3.84 -5.47 4.73
N LYS A 189 -2.62 -5.34 5.27
CA LYS A 189 -1.41 -5.25 4.43
C LYS A 189 -1.16 -6.51 3.60
N GLY A 190 -1.35 -6.48 2.30
CA GLY A 190 -1.29 -7.64 1.40
C GLY A 190 -2.60 -8.42 1.29
N ASN A 191 -3.72 -7.83 1.70
CA ASN A 191 -5.10 -8.27 1.41
C ASN A 191 -5.97 -7.06 1.02
N GLU A 192 -5.35 -6.03 0.44
CA GLU A 192 -6.08 -4.88 -0.08
C GLU A 192 -6.76 -5.24 -1.38
N ILE A 193 -7.92 -4.61 -1.62
CA ILE A 193 -8.69 -4.79 -2.83
C ILE A 193 -8.63 -3.49 -3.61
N PHE A 194 -8.23 -3.60 -4.86
CA PHE A 194 -7.96 -2.48 -5.74
C PHE A 194 -9.05 -2.37 -6.78
N VAL A 195 -9.48 -1.14 -7.03
CA VAL A 195 -10.39 -0.78 -8.12
C VAL A 195 -9.67 0.24 -8.98
N ALA A 196 -9.38 -0.10 -10.23
CA ALA A 196 -8.69 0.79 -11.16
C ALA A 196 -9.59 1.16 -12.34
N TYR A 197 -9.77 2.46 -12.53
CA TYR A 197 -10.49 3.02 -13.67
C TYR A 197 -9.51 3.72 -14.63
N PRO A 198 -9.71 3.65 -15.95
CA PRO A 198 -8.90 4.38 -16.90
C PRO A 198 -9.12 5.87 -16.72
N SER A 199 -8.05 6.66 -16.73
CA SER A 199 -8.15 8.11 -16.62
C SER A 199 -8.95 8.70 -17.79
N ALA A 200 -8.86 8.13 -18.99
CA ALA A 200 -9.67 8.51 -20.15
C ALA A 200 -11.19 8.33 -19.93
N PHE A 201 -11.59 7.33 -19.15
CA PHE A 201 -12.98 7.13 -18.75
C PHE A 201 -13.42 8.19 -17.75
N ILE A 202 -12.64 8.40 -16.69
CA ILE A 202 -12.97 9.43 -15.70
C ILE A 202 -13.05 10.81 -16.33
N GLY A 203 -12.07 11.17 -17.16
CA GLY A 203 -12.00 12.47 -17.81
C GLY A 203 -13.06 12.71 -18.89
N SER A 204 -13.66 11.66 -19.45
CA SER A 204 -14.71 11.80 -20.47
C SER A 204 -16.12 11.75 -19.90
N GLN A 205 -16.34 11.08 -18.76
CA GLN A 205 -17.67 10.82 -18.23
C GLN A 205 -18.02 11.63 -16.97
N TYR A 206 -17.03 12.12 -16.22
CA TYR A 206 -17.27 12.75 -14.91
C TYR A 206 -16.60 14.12 -14.77
N HIS A 207 -17.14 14.88 -13.82
CA HIS A 207 -16.46 16.07 -13.32
C HIS A 207 -15.46 15.65 -12.23
N PHE A 208 -14.27 16.23 -12.25
CA PHE A 208 -13.23 15.95 -11.27
C PHE A 208 -12.45 17.21 -10.90
N SER A 209 -11.78 17.20 -9.74
CA SER A 209 -10.94 18.30 -9.25
C SER A 209 -9.79 17.79 -8.37
N HIS A 210 -9.12 18.72 -7.67
CA HIS A 210 -8.02 18.53 -6.73
C HIS A 210 -6.67 18.19 -7.39
N ALA A 211 -6.61 17.19 -8.28
CA ALA A 211 -5.41 16.80 -9.01
C ALA A 211 -5.71 16.52 -10.50
N ASP A 212 -4.64 16.36 -11.28
CA ASP A 212 -4.73 15.83 -12.64
C ASP A 212 -4.98 14.32 -12.59
N ILE A 213 -5.82 13.81 -13.49
CA ILE A 213 -6.11 12.39 -13.66
C ILE A 213 -5.01 11.66 -14.45
N ALA A 214 -4.14 12.39 -15.15
CA ALA A 214 -3.03 11.84 -15.91
C ALA A 214 -1.75 12.70 -15.72
N PRO A 215 -1.24 12.83 -14.49
CA PRO A 215 -0.12 13.72 -14.20
C PRO A 215 1.17 13.23 -14.86
N ASP A 216 1.95 14.14 -15.44
CA ASP A 216 3.27 13.84 -16.03
C ASP A 216 4.30 13.36 -14.99
N ARG A 217 4.05 13.60 -13.69
CA ARG A 217 4.88 13.15 -12.56
C ARG A 217 4.00 12.77 -11.38
N ILE A 218 4.31 11.63 -10.78
CA ILE A 218 3.70 11.18 -9.52
C ILE A 218 4.42 11.90 -8.38
N ASP A 219 3.73 12.84 -7.73
CA ASP A 219 4.11 13.35 -6.42
C ASP A 219 3.19 12.69 -5.39
N SER A 220 3.78 11.90 -4.48
CA SER A 220 3.06 11.10 -3.48
C SER A 220 2.20 11.91 -2.51
N MET A 221 2.30 13.24 -2.50
CA MET A 221 1.50 14.11 -1.63
C MET A 221 0.29 14.78 -2.32
N HIS A 222 0.18 14.72 -3.66
CA HIS A 222 -0.79 15.53 -4.42
C HIS A 222 -1.46 14.78 -5.59
N ASN A 223 -1.64 13.47 -5.48
CA ASN A 223 -2.29 12.64 -6.49
C ASN A 223 -3.76 12.30 -6.18
N ASP A 224 -4.36 12.93 -5.17
CA ASP A 224 -5.76 12.74 -4.81
C ASP A 224 -6.67 13.44 -5.84
N VAL A 225 -7.42 12.65 -6.61
CA VAL A 225 -8.40 13.12 -7.57
C VAL A 225 -9.79 12.95 -6.97
N TRP A 226 -10.51 14.07 -6.88
CA TRP A 226 -11.88 14.08 -6.39
C TRP A 226 -12.84 13.97 -7.56
N VAL A 227 -13.50 12.83 -7.71
CA VAL A 227 -14.46 12.57 -8.79
C VAL A 227 -15.89 12.71 -8.27
N PHE A 228 -16.66 13.59 -8.91
CA PHE A 228 -18.03 13.88 -8.53
C PHE A 228 -19.00 13.08 -9.40
N THR A 229 -19.73 12.17 -8.75
CA THR A 229 -20.83 11.43 -9.36
C THR A 229 -22.14 12.14 -9.06
N GLN A 230 -23.16 11.99 -9.92
CA GLN A 230 -24.52 12.38 -9.54
C GLN A 230 -24.86 11.68 -8.21
N GLU A 231 -25.31 12.45 -7.20
CA GLU A 231 -25.14 12.19 -5.76
C GLU A 231 -25.51 10.79 -5.24
N GLU A 232 -26.26 9.99 -5.98
CA GLU A 232 -26.68 8.64 -5.56
C GLU A 232 -26.22 7.51 -6.50
N ARG A 233 -25.73 7.83 -7.72
CA ARG A 233 -25.43 6.82 -8.74
C ARG A 233 -24.10 6.11 -8.49
N GLY A 234 -23.06 6.86 -8.13
CA GLY A 234 -21.69 6.33 -8.11
C GLY A 234 -21.13 6.04 -9.51
N ILE A 235 -20.08 5.22 -9.54
CA ILE A 235 -19.43 4.69 -10.75
C ILE A 235 -19.59 3.18 -10.75
N ARG A 236 -20.05 2.60 -11.85
CA ARG A 236 -20.25 1.16 -11.98
C ARG A 236 -18.95 0.39 -11.76
N LEU A 237 -18.97 -0.54 -10.81
CA LEU A 237 -17.79 -1.33 -10.44
C LEU A 237 -17.28 -2.21 -11.60
N ASP A 238 -18.19 -2.74 -12.44
CA ASP A 238 -17.86 -3.58 -13.59
C ASP A 238 -17.22 -2.81 -14.76
N SER A 239 -17.18 -1.48 -14.71
CA SER A 239 -16.40 -0.66 -15.65
C SER A 239 -14.92 -0.48 -15.25
N ALA A 240 -14.52 -0.99 -14.09
CA ALA A 240 -13.14 -1.02 -13.60
C ALA A 240 -12.50 -2.40 -13.70
N LEU A 241 -11.17 -2.42 -13.61
CA LEU A 241 -10.44 -3.62 -13.23
C LEU A 241 -10.42 -3.71 -11.70
N VAL A 242 -11.00 -4.78 -11.16
CA VAL A 242 -10.98 -5.09 -9.72
C VAL A 242 -10.02 -6.25 -9.48
N PHE A 243 -9.04 -6.07 -8.61
CA PHE A 243 -8.02 -7.08 -8.35
C PHE A 243 -7.56 -7.07 -6.89
N LEU A 244 -6.98 -8.20 -6.47
CA LEU A 244 -6.40 -8.42 -5.16
C LEU A 244 -5.04 -9.13 -5.31
N PRO A 245 -4.17 -9.07 -4.29
CA PRO A 245 -2.92 -9.83 -4.29
C PRO A 245 -3.16 -11.33 -4.49
N GLN A 246 -2.42 -11.94 -5.41
CA GLN A 246 -2.58 -13.36 -5.79
C GLN A 246 -2.43 -14.31 -4.59
N ASP A 247 -1.53 -13.98 -3.65
CA ASP A 247 -1.23 -14.80 -2.48
C ASP A 247 -2.03 -14.39 -1.23
N ALA A 248 -3.09 -13.60 -1.38
CA ALA A 248 -3.94 -13.21 -0.26
C ALA A 248 -4.60 -14.45 0.36
N ARG A 249 -4.27 -14.71 1.63
CA ARG A 249 -4.88 -15.79 2.43
C ARG A 249 -5.87 -15.17 3.40
N VAL A 250 -7.15 -15.49 3.18
CA VAL A 250 -8.27 -14.93 3.94
C VAL A 250 -9.23 -16.02 4.38
N ASP A 251 -9.99 -15.72 5.43
CA ASP A 251 -11.16 -16.50 5.78
C ASP A 251 -12.24 -16.32 4.69
N PRO A 252 -12.76 -17.41 4.10
CA PRO A 252 -13.73 -17.35 3.01
C PRO A 252 -15.10 -16.78 3.41
N LYS A 253 -15.40 -16.63 4.70
CA LYS A 253 -16.68 -16.10 5.19
C LYS A 253 -16.69 -14.58 5.38
N ASN A 254 -15.55 -14.00 5.76
CA ASN A 254 -15.48 -12.58 6.09
C ASN A 254 -14.41 -11.81 5.30
N GLY A 255 -13.59 -12.50 4.50
CA GLY A 255 -12.55 -11.90 3.66
C GLY A 255 -11.38 -11.31 4.44
N SER A 256 -11.25 -11.55 5.75
CA SER A 256 -10.15 -11.09 6.59
C SER A 256 -9.03 -12.13 6.65
N ARG A 257 -7.78 -11.67 6.72
CA ARG A 257 -6.63 -12.51 7.06
C ARG A 257 -6.52 -12.85 8.54
N TYR A 258 -7.26 -12.13 9.37
CA TYR A 258 -7.28 -12.31 10.81
C TYR A 258 -8.47 -13.19 11.18
N GLU A 259 -8.29 -14.00 12.22
CA GLU A 259 -9.43 -14.64 12.87
C GLU A 259 -10.25 -13.55 13.57
N ILE A 260 -11.55 -13.49 13.28
CA ILE A 260 -12.45 -12.47 13.81
C ILE A 260 -13.36 -13.09 14.86
N GLY A 261 -13.36 -12.51 16.06
CA GLY A 261 -14.22 -12.90 17.17
C GLY A 261 -15.68 -12.48 16.95
N SER A 262 -16.57 -12.95 17.83
CA SER A 262 -18.01 -12.62 17.76
C SER A 262 -18.33 -11.13 17.96
N ASP A 263 -17.37 -10.35 18.43
CA ASP A 263 -17.46 -8.90 18.64
C ASP A 263 -16.89 -8.09 17.46
N ASN A 264 -16.58 -8.74 16.33
CA ASN A 264 -15.91 -8.16 15.16
C ASN A 264 -14.50 -7.61 15.42
N ASN A 265 -13.86 -8.02 16.52
CA ASN A 265 -12.45 -7.72 16.76
C ASN A 265 -11.56 -8.91 16.38
N PRO A 266 -10.27 -8.67 16.07
CA PRO A 266 -9.32 -9.76 15.87
C PRO A 266 -9.20 -10.59 17.15
N VAL A 267 -9.20 -11.92 17.01
CA VAL A 267 -8.92 -12.83 18.13
C VAL A 267 -7.45 -12.66 18.54
N LYS A 268 -7.23 -12.36 19.82
CA LYS A 268 -5.88 -12.20 20.36
C LYS A 268 -5.18 -13.55 20.42
N ASN A 269 -3.95 -13.60 19.91
CA ASN A 269 -3.06 -14.72 20.19
C ASN A 269 -2.47 -14.54 21.59
N GLU A 270 -3.16 -15.10 22.59
CA GLU A 270 -2.77 -14.97 24.01
C GLU A 270 -1.34 -15.47 24.28
N ALA A 271 -0.91 -16.56 23.62
CA ALA A 271 0.44 -17.09 23.80
C ALA A 271 1.51 -16.09 23.35
N VAL A 272 1.31 -15.44 22.21
CA VAL A 272 2.20 -14.38 21.71
C VAL A 272 2.13 -13.14 22.60
N TYR A 273 0.91 -12.73 23.01
CA TYR A 273 0.73 -11.56 23.86
C TYR A 273 1.42 -11.72 25.21
N THR A 274 1.19 -12.84 25.90
CA THR A 274 1.87 -13.17 27.15
C THR A 274 3.39 -13.25 26.96
N GLY A 275 3.87 -13.82 25.86
CA GLY A 275 5.30 -13.86 25.54
C GLY A 275 5.91 -12.46 25.36
N LEU A 276 5.20 -11.56 24.67
CA LEU A 276 5.62 -10.17 24.50
C LEU A 276 5.59 -9.39 25.81
N GLU A 277 4.59 -9.62 26.66
CA GLU A 277 4.48 -9.00 28.00
C GLU A 277 5.61 -9.47 28.93
N GLN A 278 5.92 -10.78 28.92
CA GLN A 278 7.07 -11.34 29.64
C GLN A 278 8.40 -10.75 29.16
N LEU A 279 8.54 -10.58 27.84
CA LEU A 279 9.71 -9.94 27.26
C LEU A 279 9.81 -8.47 27.69
N ALA A 280 8.72 -7.70 27.57
CA ALA A 280 8.66 -6.27 27.89
C ALA A 280 8.95 -5.96 29.36
N THR A 281 8.51 -6.84 30.27
CA THR A 281 8.70 -6.71 31.71
C THR A 281 10.04 -7.27 32.20
N SER A 282 10.81 -7.94 31.34
CA SER A 282 12.08 -8.54 31.73
C SER A 282 13.18 -7.48 31.92
N PRO A 283 13.93 -7.54 33.03
CA PRO A 283 15.10 -6.68 33.22
C PRO A 283 16.22 -6.96 32.20
N GLU A 284 16.20 -8.11 31.52
CA GLU A 284 17.19 -8.49 30.51
C GLU A 284 16.91 -7.87 29.14
N LEU A 285 15.68 -7.40 28.88
CA LEU A 285 15.31 -6.86 27.57
C LEU A 285 16.14 -5.62 27.21
N GLY A 286 16.29 -4.67 28.13
CA GLY A 286 17.07 -3.44 27.89
C GLY A 286 18.49 -3.72 27.40
N PRO A 287 19.28 -4.55 28.12
CA PRO A 287 20.60 -4.97 27.67
C PRO A 287 20.61 -5.71 26.32
N ILE A 288 19.62 -6.57 26.04
CA ILE A 288 19.52 -7.28 24.75
C ILE A 288 19.27 -6.29 23.62
N ILE A 289 18.30 -5.39 23.79
CA ILE A 289 17.96 -4.35 22.82
C ILE A 289 19.15 -3.46 22.52
N GLN A 290 19.90 -3.03 23.54
CA GLN A 290 21.12 -2.23 23.34
C GLN A 290 22.13 -2.96 22.46
N LYS A 291 22.37 -4.25 22.71
CA LYS A 291 23.29 -5.05 21.90
C LYS A 291 22.80 -5.20 20.46
N ILE A 292 21.50 -5.41 20.26
CA ILE A 292 20.90 -5.45 18.91
C ILE A 292 21.16 -4.11 18.21
N GLN A 293 20.94 -2.98 18.88
CA GLN A 293 21.20 -1.65 18.34
C GLN A 293 22.68 -1.42 17.99
N GLU A 294 23.61 -1.85 18.84
CA GLU A 294 25.04 -1.73 18.58
C GLU A 294 25.51 -2.56 17.38
N GLN A 295 24.91 -3.74 17.16
CA GLN A 295 25.23 -4.58 16.01
C GLN A 295 24.58 -4.04 14.73
N LEU A 296 23.31 -3.63 14.78
CA LEU A 296 22.58 -3.16 13.59
C LEU A 296 22.91 -1.73 13.18
N GLY A 297 23.21 -0.83 14.13
CA GLY A 297 23.62 0.55 13.83
C GLY A 297 24.95 0.67 13.09
N ARG A 298 25.69 -0.44 12.94
CA ARG A 298 26.90 -0.54 12.10
C ARG A 298 26.60 -0.92 10.64
N PHE A 299 25.36 -1.25 10.30
CA PHE A 299 24.95 -1.68 8.97
C PHE A 299 23.72 -0.88 8.50
N SER A 300 23.78 -0.29 7.30
CA SER A 300 22.57 0.19 6.65
C SER A 300 21.68 -1.02 6.35
N SER A 301 20.41 -0.93 6.71
CA SER A 301 19.43 -2.02 6.61
C SER A 301 19.23 -2.52 5.18
N GLU A 302 20.02 -3.50 4.78
CA GLU A 302 19.60 -4.49 3.79
C GLU A 302 19.08 -5.69 4.58
N THR A 303 17.85 -6.07 4.26
CA THR A 303 16.96 -6.98 4.98
C THR A 303 17.67 -8.23 5.50
N LEU A 304 17.74 -8.38 6.83
CA LEU A 304 18.15 -9.65 7.45
C LEU A 304 17.24 -10.77 6.95
N PRO A 305 17.80 -11.99 6.70
CA PRO A 305 16.97 -13.15 6.40
C PRO A 305 16.07 -13.51 7.59
N PRO A 306 15.03 -14.34 7.40
CA PRO A 306 14.14 -14.75 8.48
C PRO A 306 14.91 -15.35 9.67
N PRO A 307 14.59 -14.99 10.93
CA PRO A 307 15.35 -15.45 12.10
C PRO A 307 15.55 -16.95 12.25
N SER A 308 14.65 -17.80 11.73
CA SER A 308 14.81 -19.25 11.74
C SER A 308 15.88 -19.77 10.78
N THR A 309 16.30 -18.96 9.81
CA THR A 309 17.26 -19.37 8.78
C THR A 309 18.69 -18.99 9.11
N TRP A 310 18.92 -18.14 10.11
CA TRP A 310 20.22 -17.50 10.39
C TRP A 310 21.39 -18.48 10.48
N GLU A 311 21.23 -19.64 11.13
CA GLU A 311 22.27 -20.67 11.22
C GLU A 311 22.63 -21.24 9.86
N SER A 312 21.64 -21.48 9.01
CA SER A 312 21.85 -21.99 7.65
C SER A 312 22.39 -20.93 6.68
N GLU A 313 22.26 -19.65 7.03
CA GLU A 313 22.80 -18.52 6.26
C GLU A 313 24.28 -18.27 6.60
N LEU A 314 24.79 -18.73 7.76
CA LEU A 314 26.19 -18.54 8.17
C LEU A 314 27.23 -19.17 7.23
N ASP A 315 26.83 -20.26 6.57
CA ASP A 315 27.70 -21.07 5.70
C ASP A 315 27.57 -20.70 4.21
N LYS A 316 26.65 -19.79 3.88
CA LYS A 316 26.41 -19.41 2.48
C LYS A 316 27.43 -18.37 2.02
N PRO A 317 28.07 -18.56 0.85
CA PRO A 317 28.99 -17.60 0.27
C PRO A 317 28.20 -16.45 -0.38
N TYR A 318 27.50 -15.65 0.43
CA TYR A 318 26.90 -14.41 -0.05
C TYR A 318 27.96 -13.30 -0.17
N GLY A 319 27.73 -12.38 -1.11
CA GLY A 319 28.65 -11.29 -1.45
C GLY A 319 28.73 -10.21 -0.36
N GLY A 320 29.38 -10.53 0.76
CA GLY A 320 29.70 -9.58 1.82
C GLY A 320 29.96 -10.28 3.16
N TYR A 321 31.18 -10.16 3.68
CA TYR A 321 31.56 -10.61 5.03
C TYR A 321 30.72 -9.97 6.14
N SER A 322 30.00 -8.88 5.83
CA SER A 322 29.15 -8.09 6.73
C SER A 322 27.99 -8.85 7.37
N HIS A 323 27.38 -9.82 6.68
CA HIS A 323 26.18 -10.49 7.21
C HIS A 323 26.49 -11.60 8.20
N LYS A 324 27.59 -12.34 8.00
CA LYS A 324 27.94 -13.48 8.86
C LYS A 324 28.21 -13.02 10.30
N ASP A 325 29.08 -12.03 10.47
CA ASP A 325 29.45 -11.51 11.79
C ASP A 325 28.23 -10.93 12.54
N VAL A 326 27.31 -10.30 11.80
CA VAL A 326 26.04 -9.79 12.35
C VAL A 326 25.15 -10.94 12.80
N LEU A 327 24.93 -11.94 11.95
CA LEU A 327 24.07 -13.07 12.29
C LEU A 327 24.65 -13.88 13.46
N GLU A 328 25.97 -14.13 13.49
CA GLU A 328 26.66 -14.77 14.62
C GLU A 328 26.46 -13.99 15.92
N ALA A 329 26.52 -12.66 15.86
CA ALA A 329 26.28 -11.82 17.03
C ALA A 329 24.80 -11.82 17.47
N LEU A 330 23.85 -11.85 16.53
CA LEU A 330 22.40 -11.83 16.80
C LEU A 330 21.83 -13.18 17.24
N LEU A 331 22.44 -14.31 16.85
CA LEU A 331 21.97 -15.65 17.18
C LEU A 331 21.75 -15.87 18.70
N PRO A 332 22.72 -15.59 19.59
CA PRO A 332 22.52 -15.72 21.03
C PRO A 332 21.39 -14.83 21.57
N MET A 333 21.20 -13.64 21.00
CA MET A 333 20.14 -12.71 21.41
C MET A 333 18.76 -13.24 20.99
N ARG A 334 18.65 -13.82 19.79
CA ARG A 334 17.42 -14.45 19.31
C ARG A 334 17.05 -15.62 20.18
N ASP A 335 18.01 -16.47 20.52
CA ASP A 335 17.76 -17.64 21.38
C ASP A 335 17.36 -17.22 22.78
N LYS A 336 17.97 -16.16 23.31
CA LYS A 336 17.58 -15.61 24.60
C LYS A 336 16.17 -15.02 24.59
N ILE A 337 15.79 -14.29 23.53
CA ILE A 337 14.42 -13.79 23.35
C ILE A 337 13.43 -14.96 23.26
N LYS A 338 13.75 -16.01 22.49
CA LYS A 338 12.93 -17.23 22.39
C LYS A 338 12.75 -17.91 23.75
N GLU A 339 13.83 -18.06 24.53
CA GLU A 339 13.80 -18.64 25.88
C GLU A 339 12.90 -17.84 26.82
N MET A 340 13.03 -16.51 26.80
CA MET A 340 12.32 -15.61 27.71
C MET A 340 10.83 -15.46 27.39
N SER A 341 10.48 -15.45 26.11
CA SER A 341 9.13 -15.12 25.63
C SER A 341 8.34 -16.33 25.12
N GLY A 342 9.02 -17.45 24.83
CA GLY A 342 8.43 -18.58 24.10
C GLY A 342 8.07 -18.28 22.63
N ILE A 343 8.38 -17.08 22.11
CA ILE A 343 8.01 -16.68 20.76
C ILE A 343 8.95 -17.33 19.74
N THR A 344 8.40 -18.19 18.88
CA THR A 344 9.13 -18.83 17.77
C THR A 344 8.70 -18.34 16.39
N ASP A 345 7.70 -17.46 16.31
CA ASP A 345 7.21 -16.93 15.03
C ASP A 345 8.23 -15.94 14.44
N ASP A 346 8.79 -16.29 13.29
CA ASP A 346 9.80 -15.51 12.59
C ASP A 346 9.36 -14.09 12.24
N ARG A 347 8.07 -13.87 11.98
CA ARG A 347 7.55 -12.53 11.64
C ARG A 347 7.60 -11.61 12.85
N ILE A 348 7.35 -12.17 14.03
CA ILE A 348 7.39 -11.44 15.30
C ILE A 348 8.84 -11.19 15.71
N LEU A 349 9.68 -12.23 15.64
CA LEU A 349 11.11 -12.10 15.90
C LEU A 349 11.75 -11.07 14.98
N ALA A 350 11.47 -11.11 13.67
CA ALA A 350 12.00 -10.14 12.71
C ALA A 350 11.63 -8.68 13.07
N LYS A 351 10.44 -8.45 13.64
CA LYS A 351 10.05 -7.11 14.11
C LYS A 351 10.84 -6.66 15.34
N ILE A 352 11.16 -7.57 16.27
CA ILE A 352 11.98 -7.28 17.45
C ILE A 352 13.41 -6.91 17.02
N PHE A 353 13.94 -7.57 15.99
CA PHE A 353 15.26 -7.29 15.42
C PHE A 353 15.28 -6.15 14.39
N ASN A 354 14.17 -5.44 14.16
CA ASN A 354 14.15 -4.30 13.26
C ASN A 354 14.51 -3.01 14.01
N TYR A 355 15.71 -2.47 13.74
CA TYR A 355 16.27 -1.29 14.43
C TYR A 355 15.33 -0.07 14.45
N THR A 356 14.48 0.13 13.43
CA THR A 356 13.50 1.24 13.42
C THR A 356 12.33 1.05 14.38
N ASN A 357 12.00 -0.19 14.74
CA ASN A 357 10.99 -0.52 15.74
C ASN A 357 11.56 -0.55 17.16
N VAL A 358 12.87 -0.80 17.30
CA VAL A 358 13.53 -0.95 18.59
C VAL A 358 13.46 0.34 19.44
N ASP A 359 13.53 1.52 18.80
CA ASP A 359 13.29 2.79 19.51
C ASP A 359 11.81 2.99 19.89
N GLN A 360 10.86 2.39 19.18
CA GLN A 360 9.43 2.45 19.51
C GLN A 360 9.05 1.50 20.66
N LEU A 361 9.76 0.38 20.83
CA LEU A 361 9.56 -0.56 21.94
C LEU A 361 9.91 0.05 23.31
N LYS A 362 10.70 1.13 23.36
CA LYS A 362 10.99 1.89 24.59
C LYS A 362 9.76 2.62 25.15
N TYR A 363 8.71 2.78 24.34
CA TYR A 363 7.49 3.53 24.68
C TYR A 363 6.25 2.64 24.74
N ALA A 364 6.40 1.32 24.64
CA ALA A 364 5.31 0.38 24.87
C ALA A 364 5.12 0.21 26.39
N ASN A 365 4.22 1.01 26.96
CA ASN A 365 3.66 0.80 28.30
C ASN A 365 2.43 -0.11 28.23
#